data_AF-X0YH60-F1
#
_entry.id   AF-X0YH60-F1
#
_cell.length_a   1.000
_cell.length_b   1.000
_cell.length_c   1.000
_cell.angle_alpha   90.00
_cell.angle_beta   90.00
_cell.angle_gamma   90.00
#
_symmetry.space_group_name_H-M   'P 1'
#
loop_
_entity.id
_entity.type
_entity.pdbx_description
1 polymer ?
#
loop_
_entity_poly.entity_id
_entity_poly.type
_entity_poly.pdbx_seq_one_letter_code
_entity_poly.pdbx_strand_id
1 'polypeptide(L)'
;SVVAMLSVGEGASKEAMDNIRKLGSNNIIISSMKSIEEESATTTHSHMSIYGLTYDDHTRIAETYNTIKQTAPVKLIRKEGRLRTRSMELRVVGTTPEWFELVQRPIIAGRVLLKADQKNQASVAVLTEFGARKLLATESTIGQALRIGGDYFEVVGIIKSESGQAGNIQIPDQQVDVYIPMKIARSYFGDVFTRVTSGSRTRELVELHQIIVQVDNSDNVEPTAAAIERMLDRFHKKKDFLVSVPLA
;
A
#
# COMPACT_ATOMS: atom_id res chain seq x y z
N SER A 1 -22.33 -21.75 -7.25
CA SER A 1 -22.59 -20.91 -6.08
C SER A 1 -21.35 -20.80 -5.23
N VAL A 2 -20.65 -19.66 -5.28
CA VAL A 2 -19.57 -19.33 -4.34
C VAL A 2 -19.85 -17.91 -3.87
N VAL A 3 -20.72 -17.82 -2.86
CA VAL A 3 -20.93 -16.60 -2.08
C VAL A 3 -20.04 -16.78 -0.85
N ALA A 4 -18.88 -16.15 -0.83
CA ALA A 4 -18.05 -16.11 0.37
C ALA A 4 -18.51 -14.95 1.27
N MET A 5 -19.68 -15.13 1.88
CA MET A 5 -19.96 -14.56 3.19
C MET A 5 -19.74 -15.67 4.20
N LEU A 6 -18.68 -15.58 5.00
CA LEU A 6 -18.67 -16.22 6.32
C LEU A 6 -17.84 -15.39 7.31
N SER A 7 -18.57 -14.45 7.93
CA SER A 7 -18.71 -14.43 9.40
C SER A 7 -17.55 -13.92 10.26
N VAL A 8 -16.87 -12.84 9.87
CA VAL A 8 -16.22 -11.92 10.84
C VAL A 8 -16.37 -10.47 10.37
N GLY A 9 -17.43 -9.78 10.82
CA GLY A 9 -17.54 -8.30 10.78
C GLY A 9 -18.35 -7.69 9.63
N GLU A 10 -19.70 -7.76 9.69
CA GLU A 10 -20.60 -7.08 8.74
C GLU A 10 -20.33 -5.56 8.58
N GLY A 11 -19.85 -4.88 9.62
CA GLY A 11 -19.46 -3.46 9.55
C GLY A 11 -18.15 -3.22 8.79
N ALA A 12 -17.10 -3.98 9.12
CA ALA A 12 -15.78 -3.84 8.49
C ALA A 12 -15.79 -4.23 7.00
N SER A 13 -16.61 -5.24 6.63
CA SER A 13 -16.78 -5.65 5.24
C SER A 13 -17.50 -4.58 4.41
N LYS A 14 -18.61 -4.04 4.90
CA LYS A 14 -19.37 -3.00 4.20
C LYS A 14 -18.56 -1.71 4.00
N GLU A 15 -17.84 -1.28 5.02
CA GLU A 15 -17.02 -0.06 4.95
C GLU A 15 -15.73 -0.27 4.13
N ALA A 16 -15.17 -1.49 4.10
CA ALA A 16 -14.12 -1.84 3.14
C ALA A 16 -14.63 -1.73 1.69
N MET A 17 -15.83 -2.27 1.40
CA MET A 17 -16.45 -2.15 0.08
C MET A 17 -16.70 -0.69 -0.33
N ASP A 18 -17.14 0.16 0.60
CA ASP A 18 -17.34 1.58 0.32
C ASP A 18 -16.03 2.31 -0.04
N ASN A 19 -14.89 1.90 0.52
CA ASN A 19 -13.58 2.46 0.12
C ASN A 19 -13.13 1.98 -1.26
N ILE A 20 -13.44 0.73 -1.64
CA ILE A 20 -13.17 0.26 -3.01
C ILE A 20 -14.05 1.02 -4.01
N ARG A 21 -15.32 1.28 -3.66
CA ARG A 21 -16.21 2.12 -4.48
C ARG A 21 -15.65 3.52 -4.69
N LYS A 22 -14.97 4.11 -3.70
CA LYS A 22 -14.29 5.41 -3.85
C LYS A 22 -13.12 5.38 -4.84
N LEU A 23 -12.47 4.23 -5.06
CA LEU A 23 -11.46 4.07 -6.11
C LEU A 23 -12.10 3.98 -7.51
N GLY A 24 -13.36 3.55 -7.56
CA GLY A 24 -14.13 3.35 -8.78
C GLY A 24 -14.46 1.88 -9.01
N SER A 25 -15.56 1.63 -9.72
CA SER A 25 -16.14 0.29 -9.92
C SER A 25 -15.27 -0.68 -10.72
N ASN A 26 -14.21 -0.18 -11.36
CA ASN A 26 -13.35 -0.97 -12.25
C ASN A 26 -12.03 -1.37 -11.59
N ASN A 27 -11.93 -1.31 -10.27
CA ASN A 27 -10.70 -1.65 -9.56
C ASN A 27 -10.83 -2.98 -8.82
N ILE A 28 -9.74 -3.72 -8.79
CA ILE A 28 -9.54 -4.92 -7.98
C ILE A 28 -8.42 -4.60 -7.00
N ILE A 29 -8.66 -4.83 -5.72
CA ILE A 29 -7.63 -4.68 -4.68
C ILE A 29 -7.20 -6.07 -4.25
N ILE A 30 -5.89 -6.29 -4.25
CA ILE A 30 -5.30 -7.51 -3.72
C ILE A 30 -4.46 -7.08 -2.52
N SER A 31 -4.78 -7.61 -1.35
CA SER A 31 -4.13 -7.24 -0.09
C SER A 31 -3.42 -8.45 0.50
N SER A 32 -2.24 -8.24 1.06
CA SER A 32 -1.57 -9.26 1.85
C SER A 32 -2.26 -9.43 3.19
N MET A 33 -2.39 -10.67 3.64
CA MET A 33 -2.88 -11.00 4.97
C MET A 33 -1.97 -12.04 5.61
N LYS A 34 -1.87 -12.02 6.94
CA LYS A 34 -1.20 -13.12 7.64
C LYS A 34 -2.08 -14.36 7.55
N SER A 35 -1.46 -15.49 7.27
CA SER A 35 -2.14 -16.77 7.33
C SER A 35 -2.43 -17.15 8.79
N ILE A 36 -3.50 -17.93 9.02
CA ILE A 36 -3.89 -18.44 10.36
C ILE A 36 -2.74 -19.21 11.02
N GLU A 37 -1.93 -19.92 10.22
CA GLU A 37 -0.74 -20.64 10.64
C GLU A 37 0.35 -19.70 11.21
N GLU A 38 0.54 -18.53 10.61
CA GLU A 38 1.50 -17.52 11.09
C GLU A 38 0.99 -16.75 12.30
N GLU A 39 -0.33 -16.58 12.42
CA GLU A 39 -0.95 -15.98 13.59
C GLU A 39 -0.75 -16.86 14.83
N SER A 40 -0.85 -18.18 14.66
CA SER A 40 -0.67 -19.19 15.70
C SER A 40 0.80 -19.47 16.06
N ALA A 41 1.74 -19.28 15.12
CA ALA A 41 3.17 -19.53 15.31
C ALA A 41 3.93 -18.47 16.13
N THR A 42 3.25 -17.42 16.62
CA THR A 42 3.86 -16.33 17.40
C THR A 42 4.41 -16.75 18.78
N THR A 43 4.22 -18.00 19.19
CA THR A 43 4.51 -18.52 20.54
C THR A 43 5.86 -19.24 20.68
N THR A 44 6.67 -19.36 19.62
CA THR A 44 7.95 -20.11 19.69
C THR A 44 9.10 -19.33 19.03
N HIS A 45 10.28 -19.38 19.65
CA HIS A 45 11.48 -18.58 19.38
C HIS A 45 11.74 -18.21 17.90
N SER A 46 11.94 -16.90 17.66
CA SER A 46 12.59 -16.27 16.49
C SER A 46 12.32 -16.88 15.11
N HIS A 47 11.07 -17.21 14.78
CA HIS A 47 10.70 -17.54 13.39
C HIS A 47 10.56 -16.27 12.53
N MET A 48 11.05 -16.35 11.29
CA MET A 48 10.76 -15.37 10.24
C MET A 48 9.42 -15.76 9.60
N SER A 49 8.41 -14.91 9.76
CA SER A 49 7.12 -15.03 9.06
C SER A 49 7.29 -14.47 7.66
N ILE A 50 7.02 -15.27 6.63
CA ILE A 50 7.23 -14.91 5.22
C ILE A 50 5.88 -15.01 4.55
N TYR A 51 5.27 -13.88 4.16
CA TYR A 51 3.90 -13.88 3.64
C TYR A 51 3.62 -12.70 2.73
N GLY A 52 2.51 -12.80 2.02
CA GLY A 52 1.94 -11.71 1.25
C GLY A 52 2.38 -11.73 -0.21
N LEU A 53 2.08 -10.64 -0.90
CA LEU A 53 2.24 -10.50 -2.33
C LEU A 53 3.71 -10.28 -2.69
N THR A 54 4.16 -10.89 -3.79
CA THR A 54 5.53 -10.74 -4.29
C THR A 54 5.60 -9.75 -5.45
N TYR A 55 6.80 -9.25 -5.74
CA TYR A 55 7.06 -8.46 -6.94
C TYR A 55 6.81 -9.25 -8.23
N ASP A 56 7.01 -10.57 -8.18
CA ASP A 56 6.71 -11.45 -9.30
C ASP A 56 5.21 -11.57 -9.55
N ASP A 57 4.38 -11.58 -8.49
CA ASP A 57 2.92 -11.60 -8.65
C ASP A 57 2.43 -10.32 -9.30
N HIS A 58 2.97 -9.16 -8.88
CA HIS A 58 2.70 -7.89 -9.55
C HIS A 58 3.06 -7.93 -11.03
N THR A 59 4.23 -8.48 -11.37
CA THR A 59 4.69 -8.63 -12.76
C THR A 59 3.76 -9.55 -13.56
N ARG A 60 3.42 -10.74 -13.01
CA ARG A 60 2.49 -11.69 -13.65
C ARG A 60 1.13 -11.06 -13.89
N ILE A 61 0.58 -10.36 -12.90
CA ILE A 61 -0.71 -9.67 -13.02
C ILE A 61 -0.63 -8.63 -14.14
N ALA A 62 0.39 -7.78 -14.14
CA ALA A 62 0.53 -6.70 -15.11
C ALA A 62 0.71 -7.19 -16.56
N GLU A 63 1.33 -8.36 -16.77
CA GLU A 63 1.70 -8.86 -18.10
C GLU A 63 0.76 -9.93 -18.66
N THR A 64 -0.02 -10.64 -17.81
CA THR A 64 -0.80 -11.82 -18.25
C THR A 64 -2.18 -11.47 -18.79
N TYR A 65 -2.83 -10.42 -18.26
CA TYR A 65 -4.25 -10.15 -18.54
C TYR A 65 -4.43 -8.91 -19.41
N ASN A 66 -4.94 -9.10 -20.63
CA ASN A 66 -5.20 -8.01 -21.57
C ASN A 66 -6.31 -7.05 -21.13
N THR A 67 -7.14 -7.45 -20.16
CA THR A 67 -8.21 -6.62 -19.58
C THR A 67 -7.68 -5.58 -18.60
N ILE A 68 -6.42 -5.68 -18.17
CA ILE A 68 -5.82 -4.77 -17.19
C ILE A 68 -5.30 -3.53 -17.90
N LYS A 69 -5.79 -2.35 -17.49
CA LYS A 69 -5.32 -1.04 -17.98
C LYS A 69 -4.03 -0.61 -17.30
N GLN A 70 -3.98 -0.76 -15.98
CA GLN A 70 -2.83 -0.37 -15.17
C GLN A 70 -2.85 -1.05 -13.81
N THR A 71 -1.68 -1.08 -13.16
CA THR A 71 -1.50 -1.64 -11.83
C THR A 71 -0.61 -0.72 -10.99
N ALA A 72 -0.86 -0.69 -9.68
CA ALA A 72 -0.03 0.02 -8.72
C ALA A 72 0.33 -0.92 -7.55
N PRO A 73 1.59 -1.34 -7.43
CA PRO A 73 2.06 -2.09 -6.27
C PRO A 73 2.29 -1.15 -5.09
N VAL A 74 2.06 -1.63 -3.88
CA VAL A 74 2.14 -0.85 -2.65
C VAL A 74 2.91 -1.61 -1.60
N LYS A 75 3.96 -0.98 -1.07
CA LYS A 75 4.74 -1.45 0.07
C LYS A 75 4.56 -0.49 1.24
N LEU A 76 4.14 -1.01 2.39
CA LEU A 76 3.84 -0.21 3.57
C LEU A 76 4.90 -0.40 4.65
N ILE A 77 5.40 0.70 5.19
CA ILE A 77 6.48 0.69 6.19
C ILE A 77 6.23 1.83 7.18
N ARG A 78 6.40 1.59 8.48
CA ARG A 78 6.37 2.67 9.48
C ARG A 78 7.77 3.17 9.77
N LYS A 79 7.97 4.48 9.69
CA LYS A 79 9.24 5.15 9.99
C LYS A 79 9.00 6.50 10.65
N GLU A 80 9.93 6.93 11.50
CA GLU A 80 9.95 8.31 11.95
C GLU A 80 10.30 9.22 10.77
N GLY A 81 9.40 10.14 10.44
CA GLY A 81 9.68 11.31 9.61
C GLY A 81 10.15 12.45 10.48
N ARG A 82 11.27 13.08 10.13
CA ARG A 82 11.85 14.21 10.87
C ARG A 82 12.24 15.33 9.92
N LEU A 83 11.83 16.54 10.29
CA LEU A 83 12.26 17.77 9.65
C LEU A 83 12.67 18.78 10.73
N ARG A 84 13.95 19.16 10.73
CA ARG A 84 14.53 20.04 11.75
C ARG A 84 14.24 19.53 13.16
N THR A 85 13.44 20.28 13.93
CA THR A 85 13.07 19.96 15.32
C THR A 85 11.78 19.15 15.45
N ARG A 86 11.05 18.95 14.35
CA ARG A 86 9.74 18.26 14.35
C ARG A 86 9.89 16.84 13.85
N SER A 87 9.20 15.91 14.49
CA SER A 87 9.08 14.54 14.00
C SER A 87 7.70 13.96 14.25
N MET A 88 7.37 12.91 13.49
CA MET A 88 6.21 12.05 13.69
C MET A 88 6.47 10.66 13.12
N GLU A 89 5.66 9.70 13.53
CA GLU A 89 5.56 8.44 12.79
C GLU A 89 4.81 8.68 11.46
N LEU A 90 5.45 8.30 10.36
CA LEU A 90 4.89 8.28 9.01
C LEU A 90 4.63 6.84 8.58
N ARG A 91 3.56 6.65 7.82
CA ARG A 91 3.33 5.44 7.04
C ARG A 91 3.92 5.67 5.64
N VAL A 92 5.12 5.14 5.44
CA VAL A 92 5.80 5.18 4.14
C VAL A 92 5.10 4.22 3.19
N VAL A 93 4.66 4.76 2.06
CA VAL A 93 4.00 4.06 0.97
C VAL A 93 4.97 4.05 -0.21
N GLY A 94 5.69 2.94 -0.38
CA GLY A 94 6.46 2.68 -1.59
C GLY A 94 5.51 2.31 -2.72
N THR A 95 5.44 3.10 -3.78
CA THR A 95 4.50 2.86 -4.89
C THR A 95 4.99 3.45 -6.21
N THR A 96 4.17 3.34 -7.26
CA THR A 96 4.46 3.85 -8.61
C THR A 96 3.55 5.04 -8.95
N PRO A 97 3.87 5.83 -10.00
CA PRO A 97 3.04 6.95 -10.44
C PRO A 97 1.57 6.58 -10.68
N GLU A 98 1.31 5.37 -11.18
CA GLU A 98 -0.02 4.83 -11.45
C GLU A 98 -0.91 4.85 -10.19
N TRP A 99 -0.32 4.77 -8.99
CA TRP A 99 -1.08 4.89 -7.74
C TRP A 99 -1.86 6.21 -7.65
N PHE A 100 -1.30 7.32 -8.11
CA PHE A 100 -1.97 8.63 -8.07
C PHE A 100 -3.05 8.77 -9.15
N GLU A 101 -2.99 7.96 -10.20
CA GLU A 101 -4.04 7.88 -11.22
C GLU A 101 -5.23 7.05 -10.73
N LEU A 102 -4.95 6.00 -9.95
CA LEU A 102 -5.94 5.10 -9.35
C LEU A 102 -6.58 5.68 -8.08
N VAL A 103 -5.76 6.27 -7.21
CA VAL A 103 -6.17 6.89 -5.95
C VAL A 103 -6.11 8.40 -6.12
N GLN A 104 -7.09 8.95 -6.82
CA GLN A 104 -7.09 10.37 -7.17
C GLN A 104 -7.26 11.23 -5.92
N ARG A 105 -6.29 12.11 -5.70
CA ARG A 105 -6.27 13.10 -4.63
C ARG A 105 -5.89 14.46 -5.20
N PRO A 106 -6.60 15.54 -4.82
CA PRO A 106 -6.22 16.90 -5.23
C PRO A 106 -4.78 17.22 -4.82
N ILE A 107 -3.99 17.72 -5.77
CA ILE A 107 -2.64 18.23 -5.50
C ILE A 107 -2.78 19.63 -4.90
N ILE A 108 -2.21 19.82 -3.71
CA ILE A 108 -2.21 21.11 -3.00
C ILE A 108 -1.00 21.94 -3.42
N ALA A 109 0.16 21.29 -3.59
CA ALA A 109 1.39 21.94 -4.00
C ALA A 109 2.33 20.96 -4.71
N GLY A 110 3.16 21.46 -5.62
CA GLY A 110 4.19 20.68 -6.31
C GLY A 110 3.59 19.66 -7.29
N ARG A 111 4.10 18.43 -7.25
CA ARG A 111 3.74 17.34 -8.16
C ARG A 111 3.69 15.99 -7.46
N VAL A 112 3.00 15.01 -8.05
CA VAL A 112 3.06 13.62 -7.62
C VAL A 112 4.33 12.92 -8.15
N LEU A 113 4.51 11.63 -7.80
CA LEU A 113 5.58 10.81 -8.34
C LEU A 113 5.45 10.66 -9.86
N LEU A 114 6.59 10.73 -10.56
CA LEU A 114 6.67 10.58 -12.01
C LEU A 114 7.38 9.29 -12.40
N LYS A 115 7.15 8.83 -13.64
CA LYS A 115 7.87 7.66 -14.20
C LYS A 115 9.39 7.86 -14.20
N ALA A 116 9.85 9.11 -14.36
CA ALA A 116 11.25 9.47 -14.27
C ALA A 116 11.82 9.27 -12.85
N ASP A 117 11.07 9.61 -11.79
CA ASP A 117 11.52 9.40 -10.41
C ASP A 117 11.71 7.90 -10.13
N GLN A 118 10.75 7.10 -10.60
CA GLN A 118 10.80 5.64 -10.48
C GLN A 118 11.95 5.02 -11.30
N LYS A 119 12.21 5.53 -12.50
CA LYS A 119 13.31 5.05 -13.37
C LYS A 119 14.67 5.40 -12.79
N ASN A 120 14.84 6.64 -12.35
CA ASN A 120 16.12 7.19 -11.89
C ASN A 120 16.39 6.93 -10.40
N GLN A 121 15.47 6.26 -9.70
CA GLN A 121 15.56 6.06 -8.25
C GLN A 121 15.76 7.40 -7.53
N ALA A 122 14.90 8.37 -7.81
CA ALA A 122 14.99 9.68 -7.18
C ALA A 122 14.54 9.60 -5.71
N SER A 123 15.35 10.13 -4.79
CA SER A 123 15.01 10.26 -3.37
C SER A 123 14.02 11.40 -3.15
N VAL A 124 12.79 11.20 -3.62
CA VAL A 124 11.70 12.18 -3.55
C VAL A 124 10.53 11.64 -2.74
N ALA A 125 9.78 12.54 -2.11
CA ALA A 125 8.61 12.22 -1.31
C ALA A 125 7.42 13.12 -1.66
N VAL A 126 6.23 12.54 -1.64
CA VAL A 126 4.96 13.26 -1.69
C VAL A 126 4.28 13.07 -0.34
N LEU A 127 3.93 14.16 0.32
CA LEU A 127 3.27 14.13 1.63
C LEU A 127 1.76 14.31 1.48
N THR A 128 1.02 13.73 2.40
CA THR A 128 -0.34 14.19 2.68
C THR A 128 -0.32 15.59 3.30
N GLU A 129 -1.41 16.32 3.13
CA GLU A 129 -1.61 17.64 3.75
C GLU A 129 -1.39 17.61 5.27
N PHE A 130 -1.91 16.58 5.94
CA PHE A 130 -1.77 16.42 7.39
C PHE A 130 -0.31 16.21 7.80
N GLY A 131 0.39 15.28 7.16
CA GLY A 131 1.81 15.03 7.41
C GLY A 131 2.64 16.29 7.17
N ALA A 132 2.35 17.00 6.08
CA ALA A 132 3.02 18.24 5.75
C ALA A 132 2.78 19.35 6.79
N ARG A 133 1.53 19.61 7.20
CA ARG A 133 1.21 20.64 8.22
C ARG A 133 1.92 20.39 9.54
N LYS A 134 1.98 19.13 9.97
CA LYS A 134 2.58 18.75 11.23
C LYS A 134 4.12 18.80 11.17
N LEU A 135 4.75 18.39 10.07
CA LEU A 135 6.22 18.41 9.90
C LEU A 135 6.80 19.77 9.48
N LEU A 136 6.10 20.57 8.67
CA LEU A 136 6.69 21.67 7.89
C LEU A 136 6.25 23.10 8.28
N ALA A 137 5.51 23.28 9.38
CA ALA A 137 5.46 24.56 10.10
C ALA A 137 5.27 25.87 9.28
N THR A 138 4.28 25.94 8.37
CA THR A 138 3.93 27.16 7.58
C THR A 138 4.99 27.70 6.61
N GLU A 139 6.13 27.03 6.41
CA GLU A 139 7.13 27.39 5.40
C GLU A 139 6.84 26.75 4.03
N SER A 140 7.53 27.23 2.97
CA SER A 140 7.50 26.59 1.65
C SER A 140 7.97 25.14 1.76
N THR A 141 7.02 24.22 1.60
CA THR A 141 7.17 22.79 1.86
C THR A 141 7.88 22.04 0.75
N ILE A 142 7.71 22.50 -0.49
CA ILE A 142 8.31 21.90 -1.68
C ILE A 142 9.81 22.23 -1.71
N GLY A 143 10.63 21.23 -2.01
CA GLY A 143 12.09 21.31 -2.04
C GLY A 143 12.79 21.09 -0.69
N GLN A 144 12.03 20.91 0.41
CA GLN A 144 12.62 20.63 1.72
C GLN A 144 13.11 19.17 1.82
N ALA A 145 14.25 18.95 2.47
CA ALA A 145 14.78 17.61 2.73
C ALA A 145 14.16 17.02 4.01
N LEU A 146 13.18 16.13 3.83
CA LEU A 146 12.56 15.35 4.90
C LEU A 146 13.40 14.10 5.18
N ARG A 147 13.80 13.90 6.44
CA ARG A 147 14.44 12.64 6.84
C ARG A 147 13.36 11.60 7.15
N ILE A 148 13.43 10.43 6.54
CA ILE A 148 12.52 9.30 6.79
C ILE A 148 13.37 8.11 7.25
N GLY A 149 13.31 7.80 8.54
CA GLY A 149 14.23 6.85 9.15
C GLY A 149 15.69 7.32 9.07
N GLY A 150 16.49 6.64 8.25
CA GLY A 150 17.91 6.93 8.07
C GLY A 150 18.21 7.94 6.95
N ASP A 151 17.29 8.11 6.01
CA ASP A 151 17.59 8.68 4.70
C ASP A 151 16.83 9.99 4.43
N TYR A 152 17.34 10.79 3.50
CA TYR A 152 16.76 12.09 3.15
C TYR A 152 16.01 12.04 1.82
N PHE A 153 14.84 12.66 1.81
CA PHE A 153 13.95 12.74 0.65
C PHE A 153 13.57 14.19 0.40
N GLU A 154 13.66 14.64 -0.84
CA GLU A 154 13.14 15.94 -1.24
C GLU A 154 11.60 15.88 -1.32
N VAL A 155 10.91 16.77 -0.61
CA VAL A 155 9.46 16.90 -0.71
C VAL A 155 9.11 17.56 -2.05
N VAL A 156 8.57 16.79 -2.99
CA VAL A 156 8.22 17.29 -4.35
C VAL A 156 6.74 17.60 -4.51
N GLY A 157 5.90 17.16 -3.58
CA GLY A 157 4.47 17.40 -3.64
C GLY A 157 3.76 17.26 -2.32
N ILE A 158 2.59 17.89 -2.26
CA ILE A 158 1.60 17.70 -1.22
C ILE A 158 0.27 17.38 -1.88
N ILE A 159 -0.38 16.31 -1.43
CA ILE A 159 -1.73 15.95 -1.83
C ILE A 159 -2.70 16.07 -0.65
N LYS A 160 -3.97 16.33 -0.95
CA LYS A 160 -5.03 16.31 0.05
C LYS A 160 -5.20 14.88 0.56
N SER A 161 -5.21 14.69 1.87
CA SER A 161 -5.59 13.41 2.47
C SER A 161 -7.09 13.29 2.57
N GLU A 162 -7.63 12.07 2.44
CA GLU A 162 -9.01 11.86 2.87
C GLU A 162 -9.15 12.09 4.39
N SER A 163 -10.22 12.78 4.79
CA SER A 163 -10.60 12.92 6.18
C SER A 163 -11.61 11.84 6.52
N GLY A 164 -11.13 10.73 7.10
CA GLY A 164 -11.99 9.67 7.60
C GLY A 164 -11.18 8.65 8.38
N GLN A 165 -11.27 8.68 9.71
CA GLN A 165 -11.06 7.45 10.47
C GLN A 165 -12.39 6.69 10.46
N ALA A 166 -12.56 5.81 9.47
CA ALA A 166 -13.57 4.78 9.57
C ALA A 166 -12.96 3.62 10.38
N GLY A 167 -12.94 3.73 11.71
CA GLY A 167 -12.53 2.65 12.61
C GLY A 167 -11.21 1.93 12.24
N ASN A 168 -11.19 0.59 12.41
CA ASN A 168 -10.05 -0.29 12.13
C ASN A 168 -9.82 -0.56 10.61
N ILE A 169 -10.35 0.28 9.71
CA ILE A 169 -10.52 -0.08 8.29
C ILE A 169 -9.42 0.51 7.41
N GLN A 170 -8.97 -0.30 6.46
CA GLN A 170 -7.85 -0.02 5.58
C GLN A 170 -8.33 0.77 4.34
N ILE A 171 -8.44 2.08 4.47
CA ILE A 171 -8.50 3.01 3.32
C ILE A 171 -7.17 2.89 2.55
N PRO A 172 -7.14 2.97 1.20
CA PRO A 172 -5.91 2.87 0.41
C PRO A 172 -4.84 3.90 0.84
N ASP A 173 -5.27 5.06 1.32
CA ASP A 173 -4.43 6.10 1.92
C ASP A 173 -4.81 6.42 3.38
N GLN A 174 -3.85 6.93 4.14
CA GLN A 174 -4.03 7.46 5.49
C GLN A 174 -3.46 8.87 5.60
N GLN A 175 -3.96 9.65 6.55
CA GLN A 175 -3.49 11.02 6.78
C GLN A 175 -2.00 11.12 7.11
N VAL A 176 -1.39 10.07 7.63
CA VAL A 176 0.05 10.03 7.98
C VAL A 176 0.92 9.45 6.86
N ASP A 177 0.36 9.26 5.66
CA ASP A 177 1.08 8.66 4.56
C ASP A 177 2.16 9.61 3.97
N VAL A 178 3.25 9.00 3.54
CA VAL A 178 4.27 9.61 2.69
C VAL A 178 4.57 8.66 1.55
N TYR A 179 4.45 9.14 0.31
CA TYR A 179 4.64 8.33 -0.88
C TYR A 179 6.05 8.53 -1.42
N ILE A 180 6.74 7.43 -1.69
CA ILE A 180 8.07 7.43 -2.29
C ILE A 180 8.12 6.42 -3.45
N PRO A 181 9.03 6.58 -4.42
CA PRO A 181 9.19 5.63 -5.51
C PRO A 181 9.43 4.20 -4.98
N MET A 182 8.70 3.22 -5.51
CA MET A 182 8.78 1.81 -5.08
C MET A 182 10.22 1.27 -5.11
N LYS A 183 11.02 1.64 -6.12
CA LYS A 183 12.43 1.20 -6.18
C LYS A 183 13.25 1.73 -5.00
N ILE A 184 13.00 2.96 -4.55
CA ILE A 184 13.65 3.53 -3.37
C ILE A 184 13.16 2.87 -2.10
N ALA A 185 11.84 2.67 -1.96
CA ALA A 185 11.29 1.97 -0.81
C ALA A 185 11.93 0.58 -0.61
N ARG A 186 12.07 -0.18 -1.71
CA ARG A 186 12.75 -1.48 -1.70
C ARG A 186 14.23 -1.35 -1.37
N SER A 187 14.94 -0.41 -1.98
CA SER A 187 16.39 -0.24 -1.77
C SER A 187 16.75 0.19 -0.36
N TYR A 188 15.99 1.10 0.26
CA TYR A 188 16.34 1.70 1.54
C TYR A 188 15.82 0.91 2.73
N PHE A 189 14.66 0.27 2.57
CA PHE A 189 13.99 -0.39 3.70
C PHE A 189 13.94 -1.91 3.58
N GLY A 190 14.25 -2.47 2.41
CA GLY A 190 14.20 -3.91 2.15
C GLY A 190 12.82 -4.51 2.35
N ASP A 191 12.76 -5.84 2.35
CA ASP A 191 11.52 -6.60 2.50
C ASP A 191 11.36 -7.23 3.89
N VAL A 192 12.39 -7.13 4.74
CA VAL A 192 12.41 -7.72 6.09
C VAL A 192 12.18 -6.66 7.17
N PHE A 193 11.07 -6.80 7.88
CA PHE A 193 10.69 -5.97 9.01
C PHE A 193 10.96 -6.70 10.32
N THR A 194 11.33 -5.95 11.36
CA THR A 194 11.39 -6.48 12.72
C THR A 194 10.29 -5.81 13.52
N ARG A 195 9.33 -6.59 14.01
CA ARG A 195 8.32 -6.14 14.96
C ARG A 195 8.68 -6.64 16.34
N VAL A 196 8.77 -5.72 17.31
CA VAL A 196 8.96 -6.07 18.72
C VAL A 196 7.62 -5.85 19.41
N THR A 197 7.04 -6.91 19.96
CA THR A 197 5.76 -6.84 20.69
C THR A 197 5.88 -7.68 21.95
N SER A 198 5.65 -7.06 23.11
CA SER A 198 5.57 -7.73 24.43
C SER A 198 6.68 -8.77 24.69
N GLY A 199 7.95 -8.40 24.46
CA GLY A 199 9.10 -9.28 24.69
C GLY A 199 9.38 -10.30 23.58
N SER A 200 8.50 -10.45 22.59
CA SER A 200 8.74 -11.25 21.40
C SER A 200 9.28 -10.38 20.25
N ARG A 201 10.36 -10.85 19.60
CA ARG A 201 10.91 -10.25 18.38
C ARG A 201 10.53 -11.13 17.19
N THR A 202 9.55 -10.69 16.42
CA THR A 202 9.13 -11.35 15.18
C THR A 202 9.79 -10.65 14.00
N ARG A 203 10.40 -11.42 13.09
CA ARG A 203 10.83 -10.90 11.79
C ARG A 203 9.79 -11.28 10.76
N GLU A 204 9.42 -10.32 9.93
CA GLU A 204 8.41 -10.49 8.88
C GLU A 204 9.07 -10.17 7.54
N LEU A 205 8.94 -11.04 6.55
CA LEU A 205 9.34 -10.78 5.18
C LEU A 205 8.08 -10.57 4.36
N VAL A 206 7.87 -9.34 3.90
CA VAL A 206 6.73 -8.94 3.06
C VAL A 206 7.24 -8.03 1.96
N GLU A 207 7.12 -8.46 0.71
CA GLU A 207 7.55 -7.68 -0.45
C GLU A 207 6.55 -6.56 -0.74
N LEU A 208 5.30 -6.92 -1.04
CA LEU A 208 4.20 -6.01 -1.29
C LEU A 208 3.09 -6.24 -0.28
N HIS A 209 2.48 -5.16 0.19
CA HIS A 209 1.33 -5.23 1.09
C HIS A 209 0.03 -5.21 0.30
N GLN A 210 0.01 -4.57 -0.86
CA GLN A 210 -1.17 -4.44 -1.68
C GLN A 210 -0.79 -4.26 -3.16
N ILE A 211 -1.66 -4.72 -4.06
CA ILE A 211 -1.63 -4.42 -5.49
C ILE A 211 -3.02 -3.89 -5.85
N ILE A 212 -3.08 -2.69 -6.42
CA ILE A 212 -4.31 -2.12 -6.99
C ILE A 212 -4.27 -2.37 -8.49
N VAL A 213 -5.34 -2.95 -9.04
CA VAL A 213 -5.46 -3.26 -10.46
C VAL A 213 -6.68 -2.53 -11.00
N GLN A 214 -6.53 -1.81 -12.11
CA GLN A 214 -7.67 -1.25 -12.83
C GLN A 214 -7.89 -2.04 -14.12
N VAL A 215 -9.12 -2.50 -14.30
CA VAL A 215 -9.55 -3.16 -15.53
C VAL A 215 -10.18 -2.17 -16.51
N ASP A 216 -10.27 -2.59 -17.76
CA ASP A 216 -10.78 -1.79 -18.85
C ASP A 216 -12.28 -1.48 -18.76
N ASN A 217 -13.08 -2.44 -18.30
CA ASN A 217 -14.53 -2.40 -18.18
C ASN A 217 -14.99 -3.03 -16.86
N SER A 218 -16.08 -2.52 -16.25
CA SER A 218 -16.73 -3.08 -15.07
C SER A 218 -17.11 -4.55 -15.25
N ASP A 219 -17.55 -4.95 -16.45
CA ASP A 219 -17.96 -6.33 -16.73
C ASP A 219 -16.78 -7.31 -16.67
N ASN A 220 -15.55 -6.80 -16.80
CA ASN A 220 -14.32 -7.59 -16.73
C ASN A 220 -13.77 -7.68 -15.31
N VAL A 221 -14.34 -6.98 -14.32
CA VAL A 221 -13.83 -6.96 -12.93
C VAL A 221 -13.88 -8.34 -12.31
N GLU A 222 -15.05 -8.98 -12.26
CA GLU A 222 -15.20 -10.29 -11.63
C GLU A 222 -14.43 -11.40 -12.38
N PRO A 223 -14.52 -11.52 -13.73
CA PRO A 223 -13.75 -12.53 -14.44
C PRO A 223 -12.24 -12.36 -14.26
N THR A 224 -11.74 -11.12 -14.28
CA THR A 224 -10.30 -10.82 -14.10
C THR A 224 -9.89 -11.11 -12.65
N ALA A 225 -10.68 -10.71 -11.65
CA ALA A 225 -10.40 -11.00 -10.24
C ALA A 225 -10.33 -12.50 -9.97
N ALA A 226 -11.30 -13.27 -10.49
CA ALA A 226 -11.30 -14.73 -10.36
C ALA A 226 -10.11 -15.40 -11.09
N ALA A 227 -9.63 -14.80 -12.18
CA ALA A 227 -8.46 -15.29 -12.88
C ALA A 227 -7.15 -14.96 -12.13
N ILE A 228 -7.06 -13.76 -11.53
CA ILE A 228 -5.95 -13.36 -10.65
C ILE A 228 -5.90 -14.27 -9.43
N GLU A 229 -7.04 -14.52 -8.77
CA GLU A 229 -7.10 -15.39 -7.59
C GLU A 229 -6.59 -16.80 -7.91
N ARG A 230 -7.05 -17.40 -9.01
CA ARG A 230 -6.56 -18.70 -9.49
C ARG A 230 -5.06 -18.70 -9.79
N MET A 231 -4.52 -17.60 -10.28
CA MET A 231 -3.09 -17.45 -10.53
C MET A 231 -2.33 -17.39 -9.20
N LEU A 232 -2.76 -16.58 -8.24
CA LEU A 232 -2.14 -16.48 -6.92
C LEU A 232 -2.21 -17.81 -6.16
N ASP A 233 -3.35 -18.51 -6.18
CA ASP A 233 -3.50 -19.84 -5.56
C ASP A 233 -2.51 -20.88 -6.14
N ARG A 234 -2.01 -20.69 -7.38
CA ARG A 234 -0.99 -21.56 -7.99
C ARG A 234 0.41 -21.29 -7.45
N PHE A 235 0.73 -20.05 -7.11
CA PHE A 235 2.07 -19.64 -6.68
C PHE A 235 2.22 -19.54 -5.15
N HIS A 236 1.11 -19.38 -4.43
CA HIS A 236 1.09 -19.28 -2.98
C HIS A 236 0.64 -20.60 -2.35
N LYS A 237 1.50 -21.20 -1.51
CA LYS A 237 1.21 -22.48 -0.83
C LYS A 237 0.20 -22.36 0.31
N LYS A 238 -0.08 -21.13 0.76
CA LYS A 238 -0.94 -20.78 1.90
C LYS A 238 -1.80 -19.59 1.52
N LYS A 239 -2.94 -19.42 2.19
CA LYS A 239 -3.79 -18.24 1.99
C LYS A 239 -3.21 -17.05 2.76
N ASP A 240 -2.40 -16.25 2.07
CA ASP A 240 -1.74 -15.05 2.59
C ASP A 240 -2.09 -13.79 1.78
N PHE A 241 -3.16 -13.86 0.99
CA PHE A 241 -3.72 -12.74 0.26
C PHE A 241 -5.25 -12.77 0.29
N LEU A 242 -5.84 -11.59 0.07
CA LEU A 242 -7.27 -11.37 -0.10
C LEU A 242 -7.49 -10.57 -1.39
N VAL A 243 -8.38 -11.06 -2.25
CA VAL A 243 -8.83 -10.32 -3.44
C VAL A 243 -10.18 -9.66 -3.11
N SER A 244 -10.32 -8.38 -3.44
CA SER A 244 -11.51 -7.59 -3.13
C SER A 244 -11.93 -6.76 -4.35
N VAL A 245 -13.23 -6.75 -4.64
CA VAL A 245 -13.85 -6.01 -5.76
C VAL A 245 -14.99 -5.15 -5.24
N PRO A 246 -15.30 -3.99 -5.86
CA PRO A 246 -16.25 -3.00 -5.35
C PRO A 246 -17.72 -3.46 -5.38
N LEU A 247 -18.04 -4.55 -6.10
CA LEU A 247 -19.38 -5.08 -6.26
C LEU A 247 -19.35 -6.60 -6.39
N ALA A 248 -20.08 -7.26 -5.49
CA ALA A 248 -21.20 -8.15 -5.82
C ALA A 248 -22.42 -7.62 -5.05
#